data_AF-A0A1G1BXS6-F1
#
_entry.id   AF-A0A1G1BXS6-F1
#
_cell.length_a   1.000
_cell.length_b   1.000
_cell.length_c   1.000
_cell.angle_alpha   90.00
_cell.angle_beta   90.00
_cell.angle_gamma   90.00
#
_symmetry.space_group_name_H-M   'P 1'
#
loop_
_entity.id
_entity.type
_entity.pdbx_description
1 polymer ?
#
loop_
_entity_poly.entity_id
_entity_poly.type
_entity_poly.pdbx_seq_one_letter_code
_entity_poly.pdbx_strand_id
1 'polypeptide(L)'
;MTSTWNNTVRRWLAAALLACCVPVLASLPAVRAPNCELRTPVDHAAGDRIVLETDADGVTTRRTVRDAAGNPVYEVRRDGTVIGREFDTLNRLTSVWTLPVGTATNPAVLPSTLANAVKRQTFEYDALSRLVRAVDYNDPATPNDDRETRYAYDSLGRIVSGRQRGTASF
;
A
#
# COMPACT_ATOMS: atom_id res chain seq x y z
N MET A 1 -22.75 -36.57 52.96
CA MET A 1 -21.61 -36.78 52.04
C MET A 1 -20.87 -35.45 51.98
N THR A 2 -19.86 -35.25 52.84
CA THR A 2 -18.41 -35.42 52.54
C THR A 2 -17.88 -34.35 51.57
N SER A 3 -16.85 -33.56 51.89
CA SER A 3 -16.10 -33.36 53.15
C SER A 3 -15.39 -32.00 53.10
N THR A 4 -14.93 -31.50 54.26
CA THR A 4 -13.98 -30.37 54.35
C THR A 4 -12.65 -30.68 53.65
N TRP A 5 -11.86 -29.66 53.30
CA TRP A 5 -10.51 -29.46 53.87
C TRP A 5 -9.92 -28.08 53.50
N ASN A 6 -8.97 -27.63 54.31
CA ASN A 6 -8.33 -26.31 54.27
C ASN A 6 -6.82 -26.47 53.96
N ASN A 7 -6.07 -25.36 53.94
CA ASN A 7 -4.63 -25.24 54.22
C ASN A 7 -3.58 -25.38 53.08
N THR A 8 -2.98 -24.22 52.76
CA THR A 8 -1.58 -23.87 53.11
C THR A 8 -0.39 -24.39 52.28
N VAL A 9 0.12 -23.49 51.41
CA VAL A 9 1.53 -23.05 51.22
C VAL A 9 2.68 -24.09 51.07
N ARG A 10 3.42 -24.00 49.94
CA ARG A 10 4.91 -23.82 49.79
C ARG A 10 5.30 -24.17 48.33
N ARG A 11 5.79 -23.25 47.47
CA ARG A 11 7.02 -22.40 47.44
C ARG A 11 8.29 -23.08 46.91
N TRP A 12 9.17 -22.20 46.40
CA TRP A 12 10.39 -22.38 45.60
C TRP A 12 10.11 -22.41 44.09
N LEU A 13 10.87 -21.74 43.21
CA LEU A 13 11.97 -20.73 43.31
C LEU A 13 11.94 -19.88 42.00
N ALA A 14 12.53 -18.67 41.84
CA ALA A 14 13.40 -17.88 42.72
C ALA A 14 13.12 -16.35 42.72
N ALA A 15 13.67 -15.60 41.76
CA ALA A 15 13.89 -14.14 41.73
C ALA A 15 14.13 -13.65 40.27
N ALA A 16 14.09 -12.37 39.90
CA ALA A 16 14.30 -11.16 40.70
C ALA A 16 13.62 -9.87 40.16
N LEU A 17 13.28 -8.96 41.09
CA LEU A 17 13.32 -7.46 41.05
C LEU A 17 12.84 -6.71 39.78
N LEU A 18 12.02 -5.65 39.85
CA LEU A 18 11.70 -4.72 40.95
C LEU A 18 10.26 -4.19 40.78
N ALA A 19 9.58 -3.84 41.88
CA ALA A 19 8.20 -3.34 41.85
C ALA A 19 8.09 -1.84 42.17
N CYS A 20 7.11 -1.18 41.55
CA CYS A 20 6.29 -0.11 42.15
C CYS A 20 5.02 -0.01 41.28
N CYS A 21 3.87 -0.54 41.71
CA CYS A 21 2.96 -0.03 42.74
C CYS A 21 1.69 0.49 42.02
N VAL A 22 0.57 -0.20 42.21
CA VAL A 22 -0.74 0.16 41.65
C VAL A 22 -1.65 0.57 42.81
N PRO A 23 -2.34 1.72 42.70
CA PRO A 23 -3.76 1.68 43.05
C PRO A 23 -4.66 2.51 42.11
N VAL A 24 -5.67 1.82 41.59
CA VAL A 24 -7.07 2.25 41.40
C VAL A 24 -7.38 3.74 41.67
N LEU A 25 -7.66 4.52 40.62
CA LEU A 25 -8.85 5.37 40.45
C LEU A 25 -8.81 6.14 39.12
N ALA A 26 -9.95 6.72 38.75
CA ALA A 26 -10.22 7.55 37.58
C ALA A 26 -10.16 6.84 36.20
N SER A 27 -11.33 6.82 35.57
CA SER A 27 -11.51 6.73 34.13
C SER A 27 -10.72 7.81 33.39
N LEU A 28 -9.51 7.48 32.96
CA LEU A 28 -8.85 8.25 31.90
C LEU A 28 -9.44 7.77 30.57
N PRO A 29 -10.17 8.61 29.80
CA PRO A 29 -10.40 8.28 28.41
C PRO A 29 -9.02 8.10 27.77
N ALA A 30 -8.88 7.12 26.88
CA ALA A 30 -7.65 6.98 26.12
C ALA A 30 -7.42 8.30 25.38
N VAL A 31 -6.42 9.08 25.81
CA VAL A 31 -5.97 10.28 25.11
C VAL A 31 -5.25 9.80 23.87
N ARG A 32 -6.06 9.39 22.89
CA ARG A 32 -5.67 9.19 21.51
C ARG A 32 -5.11 10.53 21.08
N ALA A 33 -3.79 10.62 20.89
CA ALA A 33 -3.21 11.84 20.38
C ALA A 33 -3.92 12.19 19.06
N PRO A 34 -4.25 13.47 18.79
CA PRO A 34 -5.09 13.87 17.65
C PRO A 34 -4.42 13.64 16.28
N ASN A 35 -3.27 12.96 16.26
CA ASN A 35 -2.45 12.59 15.11
C ASN A 35 -1.97 11.11 15.17
N CYS A 36 -2.50 10.27 16.07
CA CYS A 36 -2.14 8.86 16.16
C CYS A 36 -2.79 8.03 15.04
N GLU A 37 -2.16 8.05 13.85
CA GLU A 37 -2.38 7.03 12.81
C GLU A 37 -2.10 5.64 13.38
N LEU A 38 -3.08 4.73 13.31
CA LEU A 38 -2.86 3.33 13.67
C LEU A 38 -2.36 2.58 12.45
N ARG A 39 -1.11 2.12 12.51
CA ARG A 39 -0.48 1.30 11.47
C ARG A 39 -0.49 -0.16 11.89
N THR A 40 -1.21 -1.00 11.16
CA THR A 40 -1.23 -2.46 11.38
C THR A 40 -0.71 -3.20 10.15
N PRO A 41 0.42 -3.92 10.25
CA PRO A 41 0.84 -4.87 9.24
C PRO A 41 0.01 -6.16 9.35
N VAL A 42 -0.40 -6.72 8.21
CA VAL A 42 -1.07 -8.02 8.10
C VAL A 42 -0.43 -8.80 6.95
N ASP A 43 0.24 -9.89 7.29
CA ASP A 43 0.90 -10.77 6.32
C ASP A 43 -0.11 -11.79 5.75
N HIS A 44 -0.04 -12.06 4.46
CA HIS A 44 -0.92 -13.03 3.78
C HIS A 44 -0.12 -14.16 3.10
N ALA A 45 -0.79 -15.30 2.88
CA ALA A 45 -0.16 -16.57 2.48
C ALA A 45 0.54 -16.58 1.10
N ALA A 46 0.46 -15.51 0.32
CA ALA A 46 1.16 -15.35 -0.96
C ALA A 46 2.54 -14.69 -0.85
N GLY A 47 2.97 -14.28 0.36
CA GLY A 47 4.17 -13.46 0.57
C GLY A 47 3.93 -11.95 0.44
N ASP A 48 2.69 -11.55 0.12
CA ASP A 48 2.26 -10.16 0.11
C ASP A 48 2.07 -9.63 1.53
N ARG A 49 2.57 -8.41 1.77
CA ARG A 49 2.41 -7.69 3.05
C ARG A 49 1.44 -6.54 2.88
N ILE A 50 0.33 -6.59 3.62
CA ILE A 50 -0.65 -5.50 3.67
C ILE A 50 -0.31 -4.58 4.83
N VAL A 51 -0.23 -3.27 4.58
CA VAL A 51 -0.13 -2.24 5.60
C VAL A 51 -1.42 -1.43 5.58
N LEU A 52 -2.14 -1.45 6.70
CA LEU A 52 -3.33 -0.63 6.92
C LEU A 52 -2.96 0.59 7.76
N GLU A 53 -3.38 1.78 7.33
CA GLU A 53 -3.11 3.07 7.97
C GLU A 53 -4.46 3.76 8.25
N THR A 54 -4.98 3.61 9.47
CA THR A 54 -6.24 4.26 9.89
C THR A 54 -5.94 5.61 10.53
N ASP A 55 -6.68 6.65 10.12
CA ASP A 55 -6.56 8.01 10.69
C ASP A 55 -6.89 8.08 12.19
N ALA A 56 -6.53 9.20 12.81
CA ALA A 56 -6.96 9.55 14.15
C ALA A 56 -8.50 9.52 14.32
N ASP A 57 -9.25 9.85 13.26
CA ASP A 57 -10.72 9.82 13.22
C ASP A 57 -11.32 8.41 13.20
N GLY A 58 -10.51 7.35 13.03
CA GLY A 58 -10.95 5.95 13.06
C GLY A 58 -11.77 5.47 11.85
N VAL A 59 -12.38 6.38 11.08
CA VAL A 59 -13.21 6.07 9.91
C VAL A 59 -12.35 5.97 8.64
N THR A 60 -11.52 6.99 8.39
CA THR A 60 -10.76 7.12 7.15
C THR A 60 -9.53 6.22 7.17
N THR A 61 -9.47 5.28 6.23
CA THR A 61 -8.41 4.25 6.19
C THR A 61 -7.71 4.21 4.84
N ARG A 62 -6.39 4.44 4.84
CA ARG A 62 -5.52 4.20 3.68
C ARG A 62 -4.98 2.78 3.77
N ARG A 63 -4.92 2.07 2.65
CA ARG A 63 -4.37 0.70 2.58
C ARG A 63 -3.30 0.63 1.50
N THR A 64 -2.13 0.09 1.82
CA THR A 64 -1.08 -0.23 0.85
C THR A 64 -0.76 -1.72 0.92
N VAL A 65 -0.91 -2.44 -0.19
CA VAL A 65 -0.41 -3.81 -0.35
C VAL A 65 0.96 -3.75 -0.99
N ARG A 66 1.85 -4.62 -0.52
CA ARG A 66 3.19 -4.78 -1.06
C ARG A 66 3.44 -6.22 -1.45
N ASP A 67 4.18 -6.42 -2.53
CA ASP A 67 4.71 -7.73 -2.88
C ASP A 67 5.82 -8.17 -1.90
N ALA A 68 6.33 -9.39 -2.09
CA ALA A 68 7.43 -9.95 -1.31
C ALA A 68 8.76 -9.16 -1.40
N ALA A 69 8.94 -8.35 -2.46
CA ALA A 69 10.09 -7.44 -2.60
C ALA A 69 9.86 -6.07 -1.91
N GLY A 70 8.64 -5.80 -1.43
CA GLY A 70 8.24 -4.59 -0.72
C GLY A 70 7.64 -3.50 -1.61
N ASN A 71 7.46 -3.73 -2.90
CA ASN A 71 6.93 -2.74 -3.84
C ASN A 71 5.43 -2.53 -3.64
N PRO A 72 4.92 -1.28 -3.67
CA PRO A 72 3.51 -1.01 -3.45
C PRO A 72 2.65 -1.35 -4.68
N VAL A 73 2.35 -2.64 -4.88
CA VAL A 73 1.51 -3.16 -5.98
C VAL A 73 0.10 -2.58 -6.00
N TYR A 74 -0.44 -2.17 -4.85
CA TYR A 74 -1.82 -1.70 -4.76
C TYR A 74 -2.03 -0.72 -3.59
N GLU A 75 -2.78 0.36 -3.82
CA GLU A 75 -3.06 1.41 -2.84
C GLU A 75 -4.54 1.85 -2.91
N VAL A 76 -5.23 1.86 -1.76
CA VAL A 76 -6.51 2.58 -1.58
C VAL A 76 -6.23 3.84 -0.78
N ARG A 77 -6.60 4.98 -1.32
CA ARG A 77 -6.48 6.29 -0.67
C ARG A 77 -7.74 6.64 0.12
N ARG A 78 -7.59 7.67 0.96
CA ARG A 78 -8.61 8.22 1.86
C ARG A 78 -9.87 8.71 1.15
N ASP A 79 -9.72 9.16 -0.09
CA ASP A 79 -10.78 9.60 -1.01
C ASP A 79 -11.51 8.45 -1.71
N GLY A 80 -11.14 7.19 -1.45
CA GLY A 80 -11.66 6.03 -2.16
C GLY A 80 -11.07 5.82 -3.56
N THR A 81 -10.07 6.61 -3.97
CA THR A 81 -9.29 6.38 -5.19
C THR A 81 -8.43 5.14 -5.02
N VAL A 82 -8.43 4.27 -6.03
CA VAL A 82 -7.61 3.06 -6.09
C VAL A 82 -6.51 3.23 -7.12
N ILE A 83 -5.28 2.88 -6.75
CA ILE A 83 -4.13 2.80 -7.66
C ILE A 83 -3.52 1.40 -7.60
N GLY A 84 -3.35 0.78 -8.76
CA GLY A 84 -2.51 -0.40 -8.93
C GLY A 84 -1.19 -0.07 -9.62
N ARG A 85 -0.18 -0.90 -9.38
CA ARG A 85 1.17 -0.80 -9.95
C ARG A 85 1.68 -2.19 -10.31
N GLU A 86 2.30 -2.30 -11.47
CA GLU A 86 2.89 -3.52 -11.99
C GLU A 86 4.41 -3.33 -12.10
N PHE A 87 5.17 -4.38 -11.81
CA PHE A 87 6.63 -4.37 -11.83
C PHE A 87 7.15 -5.54 -12.67
N ASP A 88 8.28 -5.35 -13.35
CA ASP A 88 8.99 -6.44 -14.02
C ASP A 88 9.86 -7.27 -13.06
N THR A 89 10.47 -8.33 -13.57
CA THR A 89 11.37 -9.22 -12.82
C THR A 89 12.66 -8.54 -12.34
N LEU A 90 12.96 -7.33 -12.81
CA LEU A 90 14.06 -6.47 -12.35
C LEU A 90 13.57 -5.40 -11.37
N ASN A 91 12.34 -5.53 -10.86
CA ASN A 91 11.74 -4.65 -9.86
C ASN A 91 11.50 -3.21 -10.38
N ARG A 92 11.31 -3.04 -11.70
CA ARG A 92 11.07 -1.74 -12.36
C ARG A 92 9.58 -1.58 -12.68
N LEU A 93 9.04 -0.38 -12.47
CA LEU A 93 7.62 -0.07 -12.62
C LEU A 93 7.19 -0.10 -14.10
N THR A 94 6.40 -1.08 -14.53
CA THR A 94 5.97 -1.24 -15.93
C THR A 94 4.60 -0.67 -16.23
N SER A 95 3.67 -0.65 -15.26
CA SER A 95 2.37 -0.01 -15.41
C SER A 95 1.86 0.61 -14.12
N VAL A 96 1.10 1.70 -14.25
CA VAL A 96 0.29 2.30 -13.19
C VAL A 96 -1.13 2.44 -13.72
N TRP A 97 -2.13 2.16 -12.91
CA TRP A 97 -3.54 2.37 -13.27
C TRP A 97 -4.34 2.90 -12.10
N THR A 98 -5.41 3.64 -12.40
CA THR A 98 -6.32 4.24 -11.41
C THR A 98 -7.76 3.86 -11.73
N LEU A 99 -8.52 3.39 -10.74
CA LEU A 99 -9.97 3.12 -10.86
C LEU A 99 -10.78 4.35 -10.40
N PRO A 100 -12.07 4.46 -10.78
CA PRO A 100 -12.96 5.48 -10.24
C PRO A 100 -13.00 5.50 -8.71
N VAL A 101 -13.20 6.69 -8.15
CA VAL A 101 -13.56 6.87 -6.73
C VAL A 101 -14.78 6.00 -6.39
N GLY A 102 -14.72 5.31 -5.25
CA GLY A 102 -15.81 4.44 -4.78
C GLY A 102 -15.78 3.00 -5.31
N THR A 103 -14.81 2.65 -6.17
CA THR A 103 -14.65 1.26 -6.66
C THR A 103 -14.21 0.29 -5.55
N ALA A 104 -13.61 0.78 -4.47
CA ALA A 104 -13.25 -0.01 -3.29
C ALA A 104 -14.42 -0.14 -2.30
N THR A 105 -15.40 -1.00 -2.60
CA THR A 105 -16.57 -1.25 -1.72
C THR A 105 -16.29 -2.15 -0.52
N ASN A 106 -15.16 -2.87 -0.48
CA ASN A 106 -14.73 -3.64 0.68
C ASN A 106 -13.21 -3.53 0.88
N PRO A 107 -12.71 -3.03 2.03
CA PRO A 107 -11.28 -2.88 2.28
C PRO A 107 -10.52 -4.23 2.31
N ALA A 108 -11.19 -5.36 2.57
CA ALA A 108 -10.58 -6.69 2.54
C ALA A 108 -10.46 -7.30 1.12
N VAL A 109 -11.11 -6.70 0.12
CA VAL A 109 -11.11 -7.20 -1.27
C VAL A 109 -10.21 -6.31 -2.13
N LEU A 110 -9.43 -6.93 -3.01
CA LEU A 110 -8.73 -6.23 -4.09
C LEU A 110 -9.69 -6.13 -5.29
N PRO A 111 -10.22 -4.95 -5.66
CA PRO A 111 -10.94 -4.78 -6.92
C PRO A 111 -10.00 -5.16 -8.06
N SER A 112 -10.45 -6.09 -8.88
CA SER A 112 -9.65 -6.70 -9.92
C SER A 112 -9.77 -5.95 -11.25
N THR A 113 -8.68 -6.03 -12.02
CA THR A 113 -8.54 -5.74 -13.45
C THR A 113 -8.31 -4.29 -13.90
N LEU A 114 -7.33 -4.17 -14.80
CA LEU A 114 -7.08 -3.04 -15.71
C LEU A 114 -8.32 -2.58 -16.50
N ALA A 115 -9.31 -3.46 -16.70
CA ALA A 115 -10.45 -3.22 -17.58
C ALA A 115 -11.35 -2.08 -17.10
N ASN A 116 -11.32 -1.75 -15.81
CA ASN A 116 -12.08 -0.65 -15.20
C ASN A 116 -11.22 0.58 -14.90
N ALA A 117 -9.99 0.64 -15.42
CA ALA A 117 -9.10 1.78 -15.20
C ALA A 117 -9.59 3.01 -15.97
N VAL A 118 -9.77 4.12 -15.26
CA VAL A 118 -10.07 5.44 -15.86
C VAL A 118 -8.82 6.23 -16.20
N LYS A 119 -7.65 5.78 -15.74
CA LYS A 119 -6.33 6.28 -16.17
C LYS A 119 -5.35 5.13 -16.18
N ARG A 120 -4.48 5.06 -17.18
CA ARG A 120 -3.37 4.10 -17.22
C ARG A 120 -2.09 4.74 -17.76
N GLN A 121 -0.96 4.35 -17.18
CA GLN A 121 0.37 4.67 -17.66
C GLN A 121 1.16 3.37 -17.87
N THR A 122 1.98 3.29 -18.91
CA THR A 122 2.94 2.18 -19.12
C THR A 122 4.34 2.68 -19.42
N PHE A 123 5.34 1.96 -18.94
CA PHE A 123 6.75 2.31 -19.03
C PHE A 123 7.55 1.11 -19.58
N GLU A 124 8.41 1.38 -20.56
CA GLU A 124 9.33 0.39 -21.13
C GLU A 124 10.77 0.84 -20.91
N TYR A 125 11.65 -0.11 -20.60
CA TYR A 125 13.05 0.13 -20.30
C TYR A 125 13.96 -0.69 -21.21
N ASP A 126 15.15 -0.17 -21.50
CA ASP A 126 16.20 -0.95 -22.15
C ASP A 126 16.89 -1.94 -21.18
N ALA A 127 17.85 -2.69 -21.71
CA ALA A 127 18.66 -3.64 -20.95
C ALA A 127 19.58 -2.98 -19.90
N LEU A 128 19.77 -1.65 -19.96
CA LEU A 128 20.50 -0.85 -18.98
C LEU A 128 19.55 -0.16 -17.97
N SER A 129 18.26 -0.52 -17.98
CA SER A 129 17.22 0.04 -17.11
C SER A 129 16.96 1.54 -17.30
N ARG A 130 17.21 2.06 -18.50
CA ARG A 130 16.87 3.43 -18.90
C ARG A 130 15.48 3.43 -19.57
N LEU A 131 14.64 4.40 -19.22
CA LEU A 131 13.27 4.52 -19.74
C LEU A 131 13.29 4.88 -21.24
N VAL A 132 12.87 3.98 -22.12
CA VAL A 132 12.85 4.22 -23.58
C VAL A 132 11.48 4.65 -24.11
N ARG A 133 10.40 4.31 -23.39
CA ARG A 133 9.02 4.67 -23.75
C ARG A 133 8.17 4.87 -22.51
N ALA A 134 7.34 5.90 -22.52
CA ALA A 134 6.23 6.09 -21.61
C ALA A 134 4.96 6.37 -22.43
N VAL A 135 3.81 5.81 -22.03
CA VAL A 135 2.50 6.10 -22.63
C VAL A 135 1.52 6.40 -21.52
N ASP A 136 0.88 7.57 -21.59
CA ASP A 136 -0.28 7.95 -20.80
C ASP A 136 -1.54 7.70 -21.64
N TYR A 137 -2.31 6.67 -21.28
CA TYR A 137 -3.66 6.41 -21.81
C TYR A 137 -4.64 7.17 -20.91
N ASN A 138 -4.90 8.45 -21.21
CA ASN A 138 -5.51 9.37 -20.24
C ASN A 138 -6.87 8.86 -19.80
N ASP A 139 -7.74 8.54 -20.75
CA ASP A 139 -8.85 7.60 -20.59
C ASP A 139 -8.57 6.33 -21.42
N PRO A 140 -8.33 5.16 -20.80
CA PRO A 140 -8.09 3.90 -21.51
C PRO A 140 -9.23 3.46 -22.45
N ALA A 141 -10.43 4.04 -22.34
CA ALA A 141 -11.53 3.83 -23.28
C ALA A 141 -11.49 4.74 -24.52
N THR A 142 -10.63 5.77 -24.54
CA THR A 142 -10.58 6.83 -25.56
C THR A 142 -9.17 6.94 -26.21
N PRO A 143 -8.79 6.05 -27.15
CA PRO A 143 -7.42 5.99 -27.71
C PRO A 143 -6.91 7.26 -28.44
N ASN A 144 -7.79 8.23 -28.68
CA ASN A 144 -7.47 9.50 -29.32
C ASN A 144 -7.05 10.61 -28.33
N ASP A 145 -6.92 10.30 -27.03
CA ASP A 145 -6.32 11.19 -26.02
C ASP A 145 -4.94 10.73 -25.53
N ASP A 146 -4.45 9.59 -26.02
CA ASP A 146 -3.16 8.98 -25.67
C ASP A 146 -1.98 9.95 -25.89
N ARG A 147 -1.06 9.97 -24.92
CA ARG A 147 0.20 10.72 -24.99
C ARG A 147 1.39 9.79 -24.81
N GLU A 148 2.16 9.64 -25.89
CA GLU A 148 3.39 8.85 -25.92
C GLU A 148 4.63 9.75 -25.83
N THR A 149 5.61 9.34 -25.01
CA THR A 149 6.95 9.92 -24.99
C THR A 149 7.99 8.81 -25.20
N ARG A 150 8.97 9.04 -26.07
CA ARG A 150 10.07 8.11 -26.37
C ARG A 150 11.43 8.77 -26.18
N TYR A 151 12.38 7.98 -25.70
CA TYR A 151 13.76 8.41 -25.48
C TYR A 151 14.74 7.49 -26.22
N ALA A 152 15.79 8.08 -26.77
CA ALA A 152 16.97 7.38 -27.27
C ALA A 152 18.20 7.92 -26.55
N TYR A 153 19.13 7.02 -26.23
CA TYR A 153 20.34 7.32 -25.48
C TYR A 153 21.59 6.89 -26.25
N ASP A 154 22.69 7.60 -26.05
CA ASP A 154 24.01 7.12 -26.48
C ASP A 154 24.60 6.09 -25.49
N SER A 155 25.81 5.61 -25.81
CA SER A 155 26.59 4.69 -24.98
C SER A 155 27.03 5.29 -23.64
N LEU A 156 27.00 6.62 -23.49
CA LEU A 156 27.32 7.33 -22.25
C LEU A 156 26.07 7.65 -21.41
N GLY A 157 24.88 7.20 -21.84
CA GLY A 157 23.62 7.44 -21.13
C GLY A 157 23.02 8.82 -21.34
N ARG A 158 23.53 9.62 -22.27
CA ARG A 158 22.98 10.95 -22.58
C ARG A 158 21.81 10.80 -23.56
N ILE A 159 20.74 11.56 -23.34
CA ILE A 159 19.59 11.59 -24.26
C ILE A 159 20.03 12.21 -25.59
N VAL A 160 19.97 11.43 -26.67
CA VAL A 160 20.22 11.90 -28.05
C VAL A 160 18.93 12.22 -28.80
N SER A 161 17.79 11.70 -28.34
CA SER A 161 16.47 12.10 -28.83
C SER A 161 15.42 11.94 -27.74
N GLY A 162 14.57 12.95 -27.59
CA GLY A 162 13.32 12.86 -26.85
C GLY A 162 12.19 13.27 -27.78
N ARG A 163 11.23 12.39 -28.04
CA ARG A 163 10.06 12.69 -28.87
C ARG A 163 8.79 12.49 -28.07
N GLN A 164 7.93 13.50 -28.08
CA GLN A 164 6.59 13.40 -27.57
C GLN A 164 5.58 13.44 -28.73
N ARG A 165 4.53 12.63 -28.61
CA ARG A 165 3.33 12.65 -29.46
C ARG A 165 2.13 12.65 -28.53
N GLY A 166 1.23 13.60 -28.68
CA GLY A 166 -0.13 13.49 -28.17
C GLY A 166 -1.07 13.45 -29.36
N THR A 167 -2.08 12.59 -29.31
CA THR A 167 -3.25 12.77 -30.16
C THR A 167 -4.10 13.85 -29.50
N ALA A 168 -4.14 15.04 -30.08
CA ALA A 168 -5.01 16.12 -29.63
C ALA A 168 -6.20 16.18 -30.58
N SER A 169 -7.37 15.78 -30.09
CA SER A 169 -8.63 16.04 -30.79
C SER A 169 -9.03 17.50 -30.54
N PHE A 170 -9.19 18.27 -31.62
CA PHE A 170 -9.70 19.64 -31.61
C PHE A 170 -11.23 19.65 -31.74
#